data_AF-A0AAD6T0U4-F1
#
_entry.id   AF-A0AAD6T0U4-F1
#
_cell.length_a   1.000
_cell.length_b   1.000
_cell.length_c   1.000
_cell.angle_alpha   90.00
_cell.angle_beta   90.00
_cell.angle_gamma   90.00
#
_symmetry.space_group_name_H-M   'P 1'
#
loop_
_entity.id
_entity.type
_entity.pdbx_description
1 polymer ?
#
loop_
_entity_poly.entity_id
_entity_poly.type
_entity_poly.pdbx_seq_one_letter_code
_entity_poly.pdbx_strand_id
1 'polypeptide(L)'
;MLSSSFTHNTRIERMWVEVGVQFARQWRAFFTRLGDLHRLDRHNPHHIWLLHRLFLANLNDNCHELQAQWNAHPISGRGTSDQSPADLRFMGQLNDGVYASDPMDSVHPDTLNRYYGVDGTEQVRQPGQTGTGHPEDEDEDIANAVAEDLAHNIRHPAIKVARHNNPFRSAQVEANFFVALGQIVQHGIVPAGFGVLEEEWENTAYPVMEAINPGTRGQEIIIALPREIWLPRAILFAQGLDAMTRFLAFQEEQDEEGNDSSSSSSQEDID
;
A
#
# COMPACT_ATOMS: atom_id res chain seq x y z
N MET A 1 17.32 38.99 14.27
CA MET A 1 17.13 38.14 13.08
C MET A 1 17.60 36.74 13.42
N LEU A 2 16.70 35.92 13.95
CA LEU A 2 16.94 34.49 14.13
C LEU A 2 15.89 33.78 13.28
N SER A 3 16.38 32.99 12.34
CA SER A 3 15.61 32.21 11.37
C SER A 3 15.13 30.93 12.04
N SER A 4 13.92 30.90 12.59
CA SER A 4 13.26 29.66 13.03
C SER A 4 12.46 29.08 11.86
N SER A 5 13.16 28.55 10.85
CA SER A 5 12.54 28.06 9.61
C SER A 5 12.89 26.61 9.25
N PHE A 6 13.42 25.78 10.14
CA PHE A 6 13.92 24.46 9.74
C PHE A 6 13.97 23.48 10.92
N THR A 7 12.93 22.65 11.11
CA THR A 7 13.06 21.32 11.77
C THR A 7 11.78 20.47 11.82
N HIS A 8 10.58 20.93 11.43
CA HIS A 8 9.37 20.17 11.80
C HIS A 8 8.89 19.07 10.82
N ASN A 9 9.38 18.99 9.57
CA ASN A 9 8.94 17.93 8.63
C ASN A 9 10.07 17.26 7.82
N THR A 10 11.31 17.75 7.94
CA THR A 10 12.44 17.28 7.12
C THR A 10 12.73 15.78 7.30
N ARG A 11 12.47 15.21 8.48
CA ARG A 11 12.67 13.79 8.75
C ARG A 11 11.61 12.92 8.08
N ILE A 12 10.34 13.32 8.15
CA ILE A 12 9.24 12.59 7.51
C ILE A 12 9.38 12.69 5.99
N GLU A 13 9.72 13.86 5.45
CA GLU A 13 10.00 14.04 4.02
C GLU A 13 11.17 13.17 3.55
N ARG A 14 12.27 13.12 4.30
CA ARG A 14 13.40 12.24 3.99
C ARG A 14 13.02 10.77 4.06
N MET A 15 12.21 10.37 5.05
CA MET A 15 11.67 9.01 5.15
C MET A 15 10.81 8.67 3.92
N TRP A 16 9.93 9.57 3.46
CA TRP A 16 9.15 9.35 2.23
C TRP A 16 10.01 9.24 0.98
N VAL A 17 11.09 10.03 0.89
CA VAL A 17 12.07 9.88 -0.19
C VAL A 17 12.74 8.50 -0.13
N GLU A 18 13.12 8.04 1.06
CA GLU A 18 13.72 6.71 1.25
C GLU A 18 12.76 5.57 0.94
N VAL A 19 11.50 5.63 1.39
CA VAL A 19 10.41 4.71 0.99
C VAL A 19 10.32 4.65 -0.55
N GLY A 20 10.32 5.83 -1.18
CA GLY A 20 10.29 5.98 -2.63
C GLY A 20 11.45 5.27 -3.32
N VAL A 21 12.67 5.54 -2.87
CA VAL A 21 13.91 5.03 -3.46
C VAL A 21 14.08 3.53 -3.22
N GLN A 22 13.76 3.04 -2.03
CA GLN A 22 14.09 1.65 -1.64
C GLN A 22 13.21 0.61 -2.33
N PHE A 23 11.89 0.82 -2.39
CA PHE A 23 11.01 -0.18 -3.01
C PHE A 23 9.82 0.40 -3.77
N ALA A 24 9.23 1.51 -3.33
CA ALA A 24 7.95 1.96 -3.89
C ALA A 24 8.03 2.32 -5.39
N ARG A 25 9.15 2.91 -5.85
CA ARG A 25 9.36 3.19 -7.28
C ARG A 25 9.45 1.92 -8.12
N GLN A 26 10.08 0.86 -7.60
CA GLN A 26 10.20 -0.42 -8.33
C GLN A 26 8.86 -1.11 -8.46
N TRP A 27 8.05 -1.13 -7.39
CA TRP A 27 6.69 -1.65 -7.45
C TRP A 27 5.79 -0.83 -8.38
N ARG A 28 5.90 0.49 -8.35
CA ARG A 28 5.18 1.36 -9.29
C ARG A 28 5.55 1.06 -10.73
N ALA A 29 6.84 0.98 -11.03
CA ALA A 29 7.35 0.61 -12.34
C ALA A 29 6.82 -0.76 -12.77
N PHE A 30 6.89 -1.74 -11.88
CA PHE A 30 6.36 -3.08 -12.15
C PHE A 30 4.87 -3.08 -12.49
N PHE A 31 4.03 -2.34 -11.73
CA PHE A 31 2.60 -2.25 -12.03
C PHE A 31 2.31 -1.48 -13.33
N THR A 32 3.10 -0.47 -13.68
CA THR A 32 3.04 0.17 -15.00
C THR A 32 3.30 -0.87 -16.10
N ARG A 33 4.36 -1.66 -15.96
CA ARG A 33 4.70 -2.73 -16.89
C ARG A 33 3.59 -3.78 -17.02
N LEU A 34 2.99 -4.19 -15.91
CA LEU A 34 1.85 -5.12 -15.93
C LEU A 34 0.70 -4.56 -16.79
N GLY A 35 0.47 -3.25 -16.72
CA GLY A 35 -0.54 -2.58 -17.53
C GLY A 35 -0.22 -2.61 -19.02
N ASP A 36 1.02 -2.27 -19.36
CA ASP A 36 1.44 -2.09 -20.75
C ASP A 36 1.67 -3.43 -21.47
N LEU A 37 2.17 -4.46 -20.77
CA LEU A 37 2.58 -5.73 -21.38
C LEU A 37 1.72 -6.93 -21.00
N HIS A 38 1.08 -6.92 -19.82
CA HIS A 38 0.50 -8.11 -19.21
C HIS A 38 -1.01 -8.03 -18.97
N ARG A 39 -1.69 -7.12 -19.70
CA ARG A 39 -3.16 -6.96 -19.69
C ARG A 39 -3.75 -6.53 -18.35
N LEU A 40 -2.96 -5.94 -17.45
CA LEU A 40 -3.51 -5.35 -16.24
C LEU A 40 -4.38 -4.12 -16.59
N ASP A 41 -5.70 -4.26 -16.47
CA ASP A 41 -6.59 -3.11 -16.44
C ASP A 41 -6.72 -2.53 -15.02
N ARG A 42 -6.17 -1.32 -14.82
CA ARG A 42 -6.26 -0.58 -13.55
C ARG A 42 -7.67 -0.12 -13.19
N HIS A 43 -8.60 -0.12 -14.16
CA HIS A 43 -9.99 0.27 -13.95
C HIS A 43 -10.87 -0.93 -13.59
N ASN A 44 -10.37 -2.16 -13.78
CA ASN A 44 -11.07 -3.37 -13.43
C ASN A 44 -10.85 -3.71 -11.94
N PRO A 45 -11.91 -3.68 -11.10
CA PRO A 45 -11.78 -3.96 -9.66
C PRO A 45 -11.32 -5.38 -9.35
N HIS A 46 -11.55 -6.35 -10.25
CA HIS A 46 -11.10 -7.74 -10.09
C HIS A 46 -9.59 -7.86 -10.30
N HIS A 47 -9.03 -7.08 -11.23
CA HIS A 47 -7.59 -7.03 -11.45
C HIS A 47 -6.87 -6.39 -10.26
N ILE A 48 -7.42 -5.31 -9.70
CA ILE A 48 -6.89 -4.68 -8.49
C ILE A 48 -6.99 -5.65 -7.29
N TRP A 49 -8.11 -6.36 -7.16
CA TRP A 49 -8.27 -7.40 -6.15
C TRP A 49 -7.18 -8.48 -6.28
N LEU A 50 -6.92 -8.96 -7.49
CA LEU A 50 -5.89 -9.96 -7.76
C LEU A 50 -4.49 -9.44 -7.40
N LEU A 51 -4.16 -8.21 -7.79
CA LEU A 51 -2.89 -7.57 -7.41
C LEU A 51 -2.71 -7.53 -5.89
N HIS A 52 -3.75 -7.14 -5.16
CA HIS A 52 -3.71 -7.11 -3.69
C HIS A 52 -3.47 -8.50 -3.13
N ARG A 53 -4.16 -9.52 -3.62
CA ARG A 53 -4.00 -10.90 -3.14
C ARG A 53 -2.62 -11.49 -3.43
N LEU A 54 -2.02 -11.15 -4.56
CA LEU A 54 -0.72 -11.70 -4.96
C LEU A 54 0.47 -10.96 -4.34
N PHE A 55 0.40 -9.63 -4.23
CA PHE A 55 1.60 -8.83 -3.99
C PHE A 55 1.55 -7.95 -2.74
N LEU A 56 0.39 -7.79 -2.08
CA LEU A 56 0.30 -6.95 -0.89
C LEU A 56 1.16 -7.48 0.26
N ALA A 57 1.28 -8.81 0.40
CA ALA A 57 2.18 -9.42 1.38
C ALA A 57 3.63 -9.01 1.12
N ASN A 58 4.12 -9.11 -0.13
CA ASN A 58 5.48 -8.72 -0.47
C ASN A 58 5.74 -7.22 -0.27
N LEU A 59 4.74 -6.38 -0.56
CA LEU A 59 4.81 -4.94 -0.27
C LEU A 59 4.93 -4.68 1.23
N ASN A 60 4.12 -5.36 2.06
CA ASN A 60 4.19 -5.25 3.51
C ASN A 60 5.53 -5.75 4.06
N ASP A 61 6.08 -6.83 3.51
CA ASP A 61 7.41 -7.33 3.88
C ASP A 61 8.48 -6.26 3.60
N ASN A 62 8.40 -5.57 2.46
CA ASN A 62 9.31 -4.47 2.14
C ASN A 62 9.15 -3.29 3.11
N CYS A 63 7.92 -2.99 3.55
CA CYS A 63 7.67 -1.99 4.60
C CYS A 63 8.29 -2.41 5.94
N HIS A 64 8.15 -3.68 6.34
CA HIS A 64 8.74 -4.19 7.58
C HIS A 64 10.27 -4.20 7.53
N GLU A 65 10.85 -4.55 6.39
CA GLU A 65 12.30 -4.51 6.18
C GLU A 65 12.84 -3.07 6.27
N LEU A 66 12.18 -2.12 5.59
CA LEU A 66 12.52 -0.70 5.73
C LEU A 66 12.42 -0.25 7.19
N GLN A 67 11.34 -0.62 7.89
CA GLN A 67 11.16 -0.27 9.30
C GLN A 67 12.31 -0.80 10.15
N ALA A 68 12.72 -2.05 9.95
CA ALA A 68 13.84 -2.66 10.66
C ALA A 68 15.16 -1.93 10.39
N GLN A 69 15.44 -1.62 9.12
CA GLN A 69 16.64 -0.88 8.71
C GLN A 69 16.65 0.54 9.30
N TRP A 70 15.51 1.23 9.24
CA TRP A 70 15.35 2.57 9.81
C TRP A 70 15.57 2.58 11.32
N ASN A 71 14.97 1.62 12.03
CA ASN A 71 15.13 1.49 13.48
C ASN A 71 16.57 1.19 13.91
N ALA A 72 17.35 0.54 13.04
CA ALA A 72 18.76 0.26 13.25
C ALA A 72 19.69 1.38 12.74
N HIS A 73 19.18 2.39 12.02
CA HIS A 73 20.02 3.43 11.43
C HIS A 73 20.50 4.44 12.50
N PRO A 74 21.82 4.63 12.67
CA PRO A 74 22.37 5.63 13.58
C PRO A 74 21.87 7.04 13.28
N ILE A 75 21.40 7.75 14.29
CA ILE A 75 21.02 9.15 14.13
C ILE A 75 22.27 10.01 14.32
N SER A 76 22.79 10.56 13.23
CA SER A 76 23.91 11.52 13.30
C SER A 76 23.46 12.85 13.89
N GLY A 77 24.16 13.33 14.91
CA GLY A 77 23.90 14.62 15.57
C GLY A 77 24.69 14.82 16.86
N ARG A 78 25.01 16.08 17.20
CA ARG A 78 25.82 16.43 18.40
C ARG A 78 25.22 16.00 19.74
N GLY A 79 23.95 15.57 19.77
CA GLY A 79 23.24 15.12 20.98
C GLY A 79 22.75 13.67 20.96
N THR A 80 22.93 12.92 19.86
CA THR A 80 22.42 11.54 19.72
C THR A 80 23.51 10.48 19.76
N SER A 81 24.79 10.86 19.90
CA SER A 81 25.95 9.96 20.06
C SER A 81 25.99 8.79 19.06
N ASP A 82 25.50 9.01 17.83
CA ASP A 82 25.35 7.99 16.79
C ASP A 82 24.54 6.74 17.24
N GLN A 83 23.62 6.91 18.19
CA GLN A 83 22.70 5.86 18.61
C GLN A 83 21.55 5.74 17.62
N SER A 84 21.16 4.50 17.32
CA SER A 84 19.98 4.21 16.50
C SER A 84 18.68 4.45 17.30
N PRO A 85 17.52 4.61 16.63
CA PRO A 85 16.23 4.62 17.33
C PRO A 85 16.04 3.42 18.28
N ALA A 86 16.51 2.24 17.88
CA ALA A 86 16.47 1.04 18.72
C ALA A 86 17.36 1.18 19.97
N ASP A 87 18.57 1.71 19.82
CA ASP A 87 19.49 1.94 20.95
C ASP A 87 18.90 2.95 21.94
N LEU A 88 18.33 4.05 21.43
CA LEU A 88 17.68 5.07 22.26
C LEU A 88 16.50 4.50 23.02
N ARG A 89 15.67 3.67 22.37
CA ARG A 89 14.55 2.98 23.04
C ARG A 89 15.05 2.02 24.12
N PHE A 90 16.08 1.24 23.83
CA PHE A 90 16.67 0.31 24.79
C PHE A 90 17.25 1.04 26.01
N MET A 91 18.00 2.12 25.78
CA MET A 91 18.56 2.96 26.84
C MET A 91 17.46 3.64 27.67
N GLY A 92 16.40 4.14 27.03
CA GLY A 92 15.23 4.69 27.73
C GLY A 92 14.53 3.65 28.61
N GLN A 93 14.32 2.44 28.10
CA GLN A 93 13.77 1.34 28.91
C GLN A 93 14.65 0.95 30.10
N LEU A 94 15.97 1.04 29.96
CA LEU A 94 16.92 0.78 31.03
C LEU A 94 16.90 1.87 32.12
N ASN A 95 16.82 3.14 31.70
CA ASN A 95 16.92 4.29 32.59
C ASN A 95 15.59 4.64 33.27
N ASP A 96 14.49 4.61 32.50
CA ASP A 96 13.17 5.07 32.92
C ASP A 96 12.19 3.91 33.19
N GLY A 97 12.64 2.67 32.96
CA GLY A 97 11.85 1.45 33.10
C GLY A 97 11.00 1.14 31.87
N VAL A 98 10.46 -0.07 31.83
CA VAL A 98 9.48 -0.47 30.81
C VAL A 98 8.10 -0.08 31.34
N TYR A 99 7.31 0.67 30.56
CA TYR A 99 5.88 0.80 30.80
C TYR A 99 5.24 -0.59 30.67
N ALA A 100 5.20 -1.35 31.77
CA ALA A 100 4.78 -2.75 31.79
C ALA A 100 3.27 -2.95 31.54
N SER A 101 2.54 -1.85 31.51
CA SER A 101 1.12 -1.80 31.19
C SER A 101 0.82 -0.37 30.77
N ASP A 102 0.76 -0.09 29.46
CA ASP A 102 0.00 1.07 29.03
C ASP A 102 -1.47 0.73 29.34
N PRO A 103 -2.15 1.44 30.27
CA PRO A 103 -3.58 1.22 30.53
C PRO A 103 -4.44 1.37 29.26
N MET A 104 -3.86 1.94 28.19
CA MET A 104 -4.48 2.19 26.90
C MET A 104 -4.30 1.06 25.88
N ASP A 105 -3.43 0.07 26.11
CA ASP A 105 -3.15 -1.02 25.13
C ASP A 105 -4.37 -1.89 24.81
N SER A 106 -5.38 -1.88 25.68
CA SER A 106 -6.64 -2.62 25.51
C SER A 106 -7.84 -1.72 25.17
N VAL A 107 -7.60 -0.44 24.92
CA VAL A 107 -8.66 0.51 24.55
C VAL A 107 -8.86 0.47 23.04
N HIS A 108 -10.09 0.14 22.63
CA HIS A 108 -10.45 0.05 21.22
C HIS A 108 -10.10 1.37 20.49
N PRO A 109 -9.52 1.32 19.28
CA PRO A 109 -9.09 2.51 18.55
C PRO A 109 -10.21 3.54 18.35
N ASP A 110 -11.47 3.10 18.21
CA ASP A 110 -12.62 4.03 18.14
C ASP A 110 -12.86 4.79 19.45
N THR A 111 -12.59 4.18 20.61
CA THR A 111 -12.69 4.83 21.91
C THR A 111 -11.57 5.84 22.08
N LEU A 112 -10.35 5.48 21.66
CA LEU A 112 -9.22 6.42 21.58
C LEU A 112 -9.54 7.60 20.67
N ASN A 113 -10.08 7.34 19.47
CA ASN A 113 -10.43 8.39 18.51
C ASN A 113 -11.60 9.27 19.02
N ARG A 114 -12.53 8.71 19.80
CA ARG A 114 -13.63 9.47 20.39
C ARG A 114 -13.20 10.46 21.48
N TYR A 115 -12.18 10.12 22.27
CA TYR A 115 -11.75 10.95 23.41
C TYR A 115 -10.44 11.72 23.17
N TYR A 116 -9.58 11.19 22.31
CA TYR A 116 -8.25 11.72 21.98
C TYR A 116 -8.03 11.89 20.46
N GLY A 117 -9.03 11.58 19.64
CA GLY A 117 -8.97 11.89 18.22
C GLY A 117 -9.06 13.38 17.96
N VAL A 118 -8.61 13.77 16.77
CA VAL A 118 -8.59 15.18 16.31
C VAL A 118 -9.98 15.73 15.96
N ASP A 119 -11.02 14.90 16.05
CA ASP A 119 -12.41 15.22 15.67
C ASP A 119 -13.33 15.56 16.86
N GLY A 120 -12.77 15.93 18.02
CA GLY A 120 -13.56 16.43 19.15
C GLY A 120 -14.21 17.80 18.86
N THR A 121 -15.35 18.08 19.48
CA THR A 121 -15.94 19.44 19.52
C THR A 121 -14.86 20.45 19.94
N GLU A 122 -14.63 21.46 19.10
CA GLU A 122 -13.71 22.58 19.32
C GLU A 122 -13.83 23.07 20.77
N GLN A 123 -12.88 22.64 21.61
CA GLN A 123 -12.69 23.32 22.89
C GLN A 123 -12.15 24.70 22.51
N VAL A 124 -12.92 25.75 22.80
CA VAL A 124 -12.45 27.13 22.66
C VAL A 124 -11.30 27.31 23.62
N ARG A 125 -10.09 27.11 23.10
CA ARG A 125 -8.84 27.36 23.82
C ARG A 125 -8.59 28.85 23.79
N GLN A 126 -8.06 29.39 24.88
CA GLN A 126 -7.54 30.75 24.84
C GLN A 126 -6.38 30.80 23.83
N PRO A 127 -6.21 31.95 23.14
CA PRO A 127 -5.06 32.13 22.25
C PRO A 127 -3.77 31.76 22.99
N GLY A 128 -2.93 30.92 22.37
CA GLY A 128 -1.61 30.57 22.90
C GLY A 128 -1.47 29.20 23.60
N GLN A 129 -2.52 28.38 23.74
CA GLN A 129 -2.39 27.07 24.41
C GLN A 129 -2.41 25.90 23.41
N THR A 130 -1.22 25.42 23.01
CA THR A 130 -1.09 24.11 22.35
C THR A 130 -1.05 23.01 23.41
N GLY A 131 -1.71 21.87 23.14
CA GLY A 131 -1.91 20.76 24.10
C GLY A 131 -0.65 19.93 24.40
N THR A 132 0.52 20.48 24.13
CA THR A 132 1.84 19.93 24.40
C THR A 132 2.51 20.93 25.33
N GLY A 133 2.65 20.59 26.62
CA GLY A 133 3.04 21.52 27.69
C GLY A 133 4.02 22.62 27.23
N HIS A 134 3.56 23.86 27.24
CA HIS A 134 4.36 25.04 26.91
C HIS A 134 5.38 25.30 28.03
N PRO A 135 6.70 25.34 27.74
CA PRO A 135 7.59 26.21 28.51
C PRO A 135 7.18 27.67 28.27
N GLU A 136 7.28 28.51 29.30
CA GLU A 136 6.72 29.88 29.35
C GLU A 136 7.35 30.89 28.35
N ASP A 137 8.27 30.44 27.49
CA ASP A 137 9.14 31.32 26.68
C ASP A 137 8.97 31.18 25.15
N GLU A 138 7.89 30.56 24.64
CA GLU A 138 7.67 30.45 23.19
C GLU A 138 6.69 31.54 22.68
N ASP A 139 7.21 32.47 21.87
CA ASP A 139 6.50 33.61 21.29
C ASP A 139 5.27 33.18 20.44
N GLU A 140 4.10 33.77 20.71
CA GLU A 140 2.81 33.52 20.02
C GLU A 140 2.88 33.65 18.49
N ASP A 141 3.83 34.44 17.98
CA ASP A 141 4.05 34.68 16.54
C ASP A 141 4.56 33.43 15.80
N ILE A 142 5.29 32.54 16.48
CA ILE A 142 5.85 31.31 15.89
C ILE A 142 4.75 30.24 15.72
N ALA A 143 3.82 30.16 16.68
CA ALA A 143 2.71 29.20 16.64
C ALA A 143 1.74 29.48 15.48
N ASN A 144 1.44 30.75 15.22
CA ASN A 144 0.59 31.15 14.08
C ASN A 144 1.26 30.86 12.73
N ALA A 145 2.57 31.10 12.60
CA ALA A 145 3.31 30.80 11.39
C ALA A 145 3.34 29.29 11.09
N VAL A 146 3.52 28.45 12.12
CA VAL A 146 3.49 26.97 11.98
C VAL A 146 2.10 26.47 11.60
N ALA A 147 1.04 27.06 12.15
CA ALA A 147 -0.34 26.70 11.81
C ALA A 147 -0.68 27.04 10.34
N GLU A 148 -0.21 28.18 9.82
CA GLU A 148 -0.39 28.54 8.40
C GLU A 148 0.40 27.61 7.46
N ASP A 149 1.64 27.24 7.81
CA ASP A 149 2.50 26.37 6.98
C ASP A 149 2.01 24.90 6.95
N LEU A 150 1.47 24.39 8.06
CA LEU A 150 0.89 23.04 8.15
C LEU A 150 -0.49 22.95 7.48
N ALA A 151 -1.29 24.02 7.52
CA ALA A 151 -2.64 24.02 6.95
C ALA A 151 -2.65 23.76 5.44
N HIS A 152 -1.63 24.20 4.72
CA HIS A 152 -1.45 23.89 3.30
C HIS A 152 -1.12 22.40 3.08
N ASN A 153 -0.19 21.85 3.86
CA ASN A 153 0.39 20.53 3.59
C ASN A 153 -0.52 19.35 3.98
N ILE A 154 -1.52 19.58 4.85
CA ILE A 154 -2.42 18.53 5.34
C ILE A 154 -3.73 18.44 4.54
N ARG A 155 -4.07 19.46 3.73
CA ARG A 155 -5.35 19.52 2.99
C ARG A 155 -5.25 19.00 1.56
N HIS A 156 -4.71 17.81 1.34
CA HIS A 156 -5.00 17.13 0.08
C HIS A 156 -6.42 16.54 0.13
N PRO A 157 -7.24 16.66 -0.93
CA PRO A 157 -8.48 15.91 -1.01
C PRO A 157 -8.16 14.41 -0.87
N ALA A 158 -9.03 13.67 -0.18
CA ALA A 158 -8.82 12.24 0.05
C ALA A 158 -8.47 11.53 -1.27
N ILE A 159 -7.32 10.84 -1.29
CA ILE A 159 -6.89 10.09 -2.47
C ILE A 159 -7.94 9.01 -2.71
N LYS A 160 -8.57 9.04 -3.89
CA LYS A 160 -9.58 8.04 -4.25
C LYS A 160 -8.90 6.68 -4.40
N VAL A 161 -8.96 5.88 -3.35
CA VAL A 161 -8.47 4.50 -3.37
C VAL A 161 -9.24 3.72 -4.43
N ALA A 162 -8.51 3.02 -5.30
CA ALA A 162 -9.12 2.16 -6.31
C ALA A 162 -10.01 1.13 -5.61
N ARG A 163 -11.26 1.01 -6.05
CA ARG A 163 -12.17 0.01 -5.51
C ARG A 163 -11.67 -1.36 -5.98
N HIS A 164 -11.46 -2.26 -5.03
CA HIS A 164 -11.26 -3.67 -5.31
C HIS A 164 -12.50 -4.44 -4.86
N ASN A 165 -12.92 -5.43 -5.64
CA ASN A 165 -14.01 -6.31 -5.26
C ASN A 165 -13.60 -7.76 -5.48
N ASN A 166 -13.99 -8.63 -4.54
CA ASN A 166 -13.78 -10.05 -4.71
C ASN A 166 -14.62 -10.52 -5.91
N PRO A 167 -14.02 -11.08 -6.96
CA PRO A 167 -14.75 -11.52 -8.14
C PRO A 167 -15.56 -12.80 -7.89
N PHE A 168 -15.25 -13.56 -6.83
CA PHE A 168 -15.87 -14.85 -6.58
C PHE A 168 -17.14 -14.75 -5.75
N ARG A 169 -18.19 -15.48 -6.16
CA ARG A 169 -19.52 -15.46 -5.49
C ARG A 169 -19.51 -16.01 -4.06
N SER A 170 -18.51 -16.82 -3.71
CA SER A 170 -18.38 -17.43 -2.39
C SER A 170 -16.93 -17.68 -2.00
N ALA A 171 -16.68 -17.73 -0.69
CA ALA A 171 -15.37 -18.04 -0.12
C ALA A 171 -14.85 -19.43 -0.56
N GLN A 172 -15.76 -20.37 -0.85
CA GLN A 172 -15.36 -21.69 -1.35
C GLN A 172 -14.78 -21.62 -2.77
N VAL A 173 -15.39 -20.81 -3.65
CA VAL A 173 -14.87 -20.62 -5.01
C VAL A 173 -13.53 -19.88 -4.97
N GLU A 174 -13.40 -18.87 -4.11
CA GLU A 174 -12.12 -18.18 -3.86
C GLU A 174 -11.03 -19.16 -3.38
N ALA A 175 -11.35 -20.04 -2.41
CA ALA A 175 -10.41 -21.05 -1.94
C ALA A 175 -10.00 -22.02 -3.06
N ASN A 176 -10.96 -22.48 -3.86
CA ASN A 176 -10.70 -23.35 -5.01
C ASN A 176 -9.80 -22.66 -6.05
N PHE A 177 -10.02 -21.37 -6.29
CA PHE A 177 -9.15 -20.56 -7.16
C PHE A 177 -7.71 -20.56 -6.66
N PHE A 178 -7.46 -20.32 -5.37
CA PHE A 178 -6.09 -20.33 -4.84
C PHE A 178 -5.45 -21.72 -4.86
N VAL A 179 -6.23 -22.79 -4.65
CA VAL A 179 -5.76 -24.17 -4.81
C VAL A 179 -5.34 -24.41 -6.26
N ALA A 180 -6.18 -24.05 -7.23
CA ALA A 180 -5.87 -24.21 -8.65
C ALA A 180 -4.66 -23.36 -9.07
N LEU A 181 -4.58 -22.10 -8.63
CA LEU A 181 -3.43 -21.24 -8.89
C LEU A 181 -2.14 -21.83 -8.30
N GLY A 182 -2.20 -22.37 -7.08
CA GLY A 182 -1.07 -23.06 -6.45
C GLY A 182 -0.57 -24.24 -7.29
N GLN A 183 -1.49 -25.03 -7.87
CA GLN A 183 -1.13 -26.12 -8.78
C GLN A 183 -0.50 -25.60 -10.09
N ILE A 184 -1.08 -24.58 -10.71
CA ILE A 184 -0.54 -23.94 -11.92
C ILE A 184 0.89 -23.45 -11.69
N VAL A 185 1.12 -22.76 -10.58
CA VAL A 185 2.45 -22.27 -10.16
C VAL A 185 3.41 -23.44 -9.93
N GLN A 186 2.99 -24.46 -9.17
CA GLN A 186 3.82 -25.63 -8.86
C GLN A 186 4.25 -26.40 -10.11
N HIS A 187 3.36 -26.51 -11.09
CA HIS A 187 3.64 -27.19 -12.36
C HIS A 187 4.36 -26.30 -13.38
N GLY A 188 4.57 -25.01 -13.08
CA GLY A 188 5.22 -24.06 -13.99
C GLY A 188 4.40 -23.81 -15.28
N ILE A 189 3.08 -23.91 -15.20
CA ILE A 189 2.20 -23.71 -16.37
C ILE A 189 2.12 -22.21 -16.65
N VAL A 190 2.67 -21.76 -17.78
CA VAL A 190 2.64 -20.34 -18.17
C VAL A 190 1.57 -20.14 -19.26
N PRO A 191 0.57 -19.26 -19.04
CA PRO A 191 -0.48 -19.05 -20.01
C PRO A 191 0.01 -18.22 -21.20
N ALA A 192 -0.43 -18.58 -22.40
CA ALA A 192 -0.21 -17.80 -23.61
C ALA A 192 -1.20 -16.62 -23.72
N GLY A 193 -0.82 -15.62 -24.50
CA GLY A 193 -1.52 -14.37 -24.72
C GLY A 193 -1.15 -13.24 -23.75
N PHE A 194 -0.28 -13.46 -22.76
CA PHE A 194 -0.01 -12.50 -21.67
C PHE A 194 1.34 -11.77 -21.76
N GLY A 195 2.13 -12.01 -22.82
CA GLY A 195 3.43 -11.35 -23.03
C GLY A 195 4.53 -11.82 -22.07
N VAL A 196 4.35 -12.98 -21.44
CA VAL A 196 5.29 -13.53 -20.43
C VAL A 196 6.08 -14.73 -20.95
N LEU A 197 5.68 -15.31 -22.08
CA LEU A 197 6.41 -16.39 -22.73
C LEU A 197 7.51 -15.84 -23.63
N GLU A 198 8.66 -16.52 -23.70
CA GLU A 198 9.77 -16.11 -24.56
C GLU A 198 9.37 -16.08 -26.04
N GLU A 199 8.46 -16.96 -26.44
CA GLU A 199 7.91 -17.07 -27.80
C GLU A 199 7.06 -15.85 -28.21
N GLU A 200 6.53 -15.11 -27.24
CA GLU A 200 5.70 -13.92 -27.47
C GLU A 200 6.53 -12.65 -27.65
N TRP A 201 7.83 -12.72 -27.40
CA TRP A 201 8.70 -11.57 -27.52
C TRP A 201 9.20 -11.50 -28.97
N GLU A 202 9.05 -10.34 -29.61
CA GLU A 202 9.41 -10.08 -31.02
C GLU A 202 10.94 -10.06 -31.25
N ASN A 203 11.63 -11.14 -30.89
CA ASN A 203 13.09 -11.31 -30.86
C ASN A 203 13.83 -10.42 -29.83
N THR A 204 13.11 -9.89 -28.84
CA THR A 204 13.67 -9.12 -27.73
C THR A 204 13.63 -9.93 -26.43
N ALA A 205 14.55 -9.69 -25.50
CA ALA A 205 14.45 -10.26 -24.17
C ALA A 205 13.36 -9.54 -23.34
N TYR A 206 12.90 -10.18 -22.25
CA TYR A 206 12.01 -9.54 -21.29
C TYR A 206 12.59 -8.21 -20.77
N PRO A 207 11.81 -7.11 -20.74
CA PRO A 207 12.32 -5.79 -20.35
C PRO A 207 12.90 -5.77 -18.94
N VAL A 208 14.11 -5.22 -18.79
CA VAL A 208 14.79 -5.05 -17.49
C VAL A 208 14.75 -3.62 -16.97
N MET A 209 14.21 -2.67 -17.74
CA MET A 209 14.06 -1.27 -17.34
C MET A 209 12.62 -0.82 -17.59
N GLU A 210 12.16 0.17 -16.84
CA GLU A 210 10.82 0.74 -16.98
C GLU A 210 10.86 2.24 -16.68
N ALA A 211 10.22 3.04 -17.51
CA ALA A 211 10.15 4.49 -17.31
C ALA A 211 8.90 4.84 -16.49
N ILE A 212 9.09 5.53 -15.37
CA ILE A 212 7.98 6.08 -14.58
C ILE A 212 8.03 7.61 -14.57
N ASN A 213 6.84 8.21 -14.68
CA ASN A 213 6.67 9.65 -14.59
C ASN A 213 6.34 10.05 -13.14
N PRO A 214 7.24 10.70 -12.37
CA PRO A 214 6.99 11.01 -10.96
C PRO A 214 5.87 12.04 -10.73
N GLY A 215 5.36 12.71 -11.78
CA GLY A 215 4.22 13.63 -11.71
C GLY A 215 3.95 14.35 -13.04
N THR A 216 3.02 15.31 -13.05
CA THR A 216 2.55 16.04 -14.25
C THR A 216 3.59 16.94 -14.92
N ARG A 217 4.72 17.22 -14.25
CA ARG A 217 5.84 18.04 -14.78
C ARG A 217 7.22 17.44 -14.48
N GLY A 218 7.26 16.19 -14.01
CA GLY A 218 8.51 15.53 -13.65
C GLY A 218 9.19 14.90 -14.87
N GLN A 219 10.52 14.89 -14.89
CA GLN A 219 11.29 14.14 -15.88
C GLN A 219 11.09 12.63 -15.65
N GLU A 220 11.03 11.85 -16.73
CA GLU A 220 10.96 10.38 -16.65
C GLU A 220 12.15 9.83 -15.87
N ILE A 221 11.84 8.96 -14.90
CA ILE A 221 12.83 8.23 -14.13
C ILE A 221 12.83 6.80 -14.64
N ILE A 222 14.00 6.34 -15.10
CA ILE A 222 14.20 4.96 -15.53
C ILE A 222 14.51 4.12 -14.29
N ILE A 223 13.70 3.10 -14.05
CA ILE A 223 13.83 2.17 -12.93
C ILE A 223 14.29 0.82 -13.44
N ALA A 224 15.32 0.25 -12.82
CA ALA A 224 15.77 -1.10 -13.09
C ALA A 224 14.82 -2.11 -12.45
N LEU A 225 14.36 -3.07 -13.24
CA LEU A 225 13.55 -4.20 -12.85
C LEU A 225 14.25 -5.49 -13.30
N PRO A 226 15.22 -6.00 -12.52
CA PRO A 226 15.94 -7.25 -12.82
C PRO A 226 14.99 -8.40 -13.11
N ARG A 227 15.23 -9.12 -14.21
CA ARG A 227 14.32 -10.19 -14.67
C ARG A 227 14.16 -11.28 -13.61
N GLU A 228 15.20 -11.59 -12.85
CA GLU A 228 15.22 -12.66 -11.84
C GLU A 228 14.22 -12.40 -10.71
N ILE A 229 13.88 -11.13 -10.47
CA ILE A 229 12.95 -10.72 -9.41
C ILE A 229 11.55 -10.49 -10.00
N TRP A 230 11.48 -9.80 -11.14
CA TRP A 230 10.21 -9.25 -11.63
C TRP A 230 9.53 -10.11 -12.70
N LEU A 231 10.26 -10.93 -13.47
CA LEU A 231 9.63 -11.86 -14.41
C LEU A 231 8.81 -12.94 -13.69
N PRO A 232 9.30 -13.60 -12.61
CA PRO A 232 8.48 -14.56 -11.87
C PRO A 232 7.18 -13.95 -11.33
N ARG A 233 7.21 -12.68 -10.92
CA ARG A 233 6.02 -11.94 -10.47
C ARG A 233 5.06 -11.66 -11.63
N ALA A 234 5.56 -11.28 -12.80
CA ALA A 234 4.73 -11.10 -13.99
C ALA A 234 4.07 -12.42 -14.43
N ILE A 235 4.81 -13.53 -14.40
CA ILE A 235 4.27 -14.87 -14.66
C ILE A 235 3.17 -15.21 -13.66
N LEU A 236 3.40 -15.00 -12.35
CA LEU A 236 2.40 -15.25 -11.32
C LEU A 236 1.12 -14.43 -11.54
N PHE A 237 1.28 -13.15 -11.93
CA PHE A 237 0.13 -12.31 -12.27
C PHE A 237 -0.62 -12.86 -13.49
N ALA A 238 0.07 -13.23 -14.57
CA ALA A 238 -0.54 -13.80 -15.77
C ALA A 238 -1.28 -15.12 -15.47
N GLN A 239 -0.67 -16.01 -14.68
CA GLN A 239 -1.29 -17.25 -14.20
C GLN A 239 -2.56 -16.97 -13.40
N GLY A 240 -2.48 -16.03 -12.45
CA GLY A 240 -3.64 -15.61 -11.66
C GLY A 240 -4.76 -15.03 -12.51
N LEU A 241 -4.41 -14.21 -13.51
CA LEU A 241 -5.37 -13.56 -14.39
C LEU A 241 -6.06 -14.54 -15.34
N ASP A 242 -5.32 -15.47 -15.95
CA ASP A 242 -5.88 -16.54 -16.78
C ASP A 242 -6.82 -17.44 -15.95
N ALA A 243 -6.36 -17.92 -14.79
CA ALA A 243 -7.17 -18.75 -13.91
C ALA A 243 -8.44 -18.02 -13.45
N MET A 244 -8.32 -16.76 -13.02
CA MET A 244 -9.46 -15.95 -12.58
C MET A 244 -10.48 -15.77 -13.72
N THR A 245 -10.02 -15.49 -14.94
CA THR A 245 -10.88 -15.30 -16.11
C THR A 245 -11.69 -16.57 -16.40
N ARG A 246 -11.06 -17.75 -16.34
CA ARG A 246 -11.73 -19.04 -16.55
C ARG A 246 -12.75 -19.36 -15.46
N PHE A 247 -12.43 -19.06 -14.21
CA PHE A 247 -13.36 -19.25 -13.09
C PHE A 247 -14.59 -18.35 -13.24
N LEU A 248 -14.41 -17.10 -13.66
CA LEU A 248 -15.52 -16.17 -13.83
C LEU A 248 -16.42 -16.59 -14.99
N ALA A 249 -15.86 -17.00 -16.13
CA ALA A 249 -16.64 -17.52 -17.24
C ALA A 249 -17.50 -18.74 -16.82
N PHE A 250 -16.92 -19.66 -16.04
CA PHE A 250 -17.66 -20.82 -15.53
C PHE A 250 -18.76 -20.45 -14.52
N GLN A 251 -18.59 -19.36 -13.77
CA GLN A 251 -19.65 -18.85 -12.89
C GLN A 251 -20.81 -18.25 -13.69
N GLU A 252 -20.51 -17.50 -14.76
CA GLU A 252 -21.52 -16.90 -15.64
C GLU A 252 -22.37 -17.97 -16.32
N GLU A 253 -21.76 -19.05 -16.83
CA GLU A 253 -22.48 -20.19 -17.44
C GLU A 253 -23.48 -20.85 -16.46
N GLN A 254 -23.10 -21.03 -15.19
CA GLN A 254 -24.00 -21.61 -14.18
C GLN A 254 -25.16 -20.68 -13.81
N ASP A 255 -24.93 -19.38 -13.83
CA ASP A 255 -25.96 -18.39 -13.52
C ASP A 255 -27.01 -18.33 -14.65
N GLU A 256 -26.59 -18.50 -15.92
CA GLU A 256 -27.50 -18.61 -17.07
C GLU A 256 -28.35 -19.89 -17.03
N GLU A 257 -27.75 -21.06 -16.76
CA GLU A 257 -28.48 -22.34 -16.66
C GLU A 257 -29.49 -22.38 -15.49
N GLY A 258 -29.16 -21.73 -14.36
CA GLY A 258 -30.04 -21.63 -13.20
C GLY A 258 -31.27 -20.73 -13.44
N ASN A 259 -31.13 -19.72 -14.31
CA ASN A 259 -32.20 -18.79 -14.62
C ASN A 259 -33.21 -19.37 -15.63
N ASP A 260 -32.74 -20.14 -16.61
CA ASP A 260 -33.61 -20.83 -17.58
C ASP A 260 -34.42 -21.97 -16.92
N SER A 261 -33.81 -22.69 -15.99
CA SER A 261 -34.49 -23.76 -15.23
C SER A 261 -35.61 -23.24 -14.32
N SER A 262 -35.47 -22.00 -13.81
CA SER A 262 -36.48 -21.35 -12.96
C SER A 262 -37.66 -20.82 -13.77
N SER A 263 -37.44 -20.47 -15.05
CA SER A 263 -38.48 -19.96 -15.96
C SER A 263 -39.38 -21.08 -16.52
N SER A 264 -38.87 -22.31 -16.65
CA SER A 264 -39.66 -23.44 -17.16
C SER A 264 -40.61 -24.06 -16.12
N SER A 265 -40.43 -23.79 -14.82
CA SER A 265 -41.22 -24.37 -13.73
C SER A 265 -42.54 -23.63 -13.43
N SER A 266 -42.85 -22.55 -14.16
CA SER A 266 -44.05 -21.72 -13.94
C SER A 266 -45.16 -21.92 -14.99
N GLN A 267 -45.06 -22.94 -15.84
CA GLN A 267 -45.99 -23.16 -16.97
C GLN A 267 -46.68 -24.53 -16.96
N GLU A 268 -46.87 -25.16 -15.81
CA GLU A 268 -47.72 -26.34 -15.64
C GLU A 268 -48.57 -26.15 -14.38
N ASP A 269 -49.75 -25.51 -14.52
CA ASP A 269 -50.92 -25.67 -13.64
C ASP A 269 -52.02 -24.69 -14.07
N ILE A 270 -52.60 -24.91 -15.26
CA ILE A 270 -53.98 -24.50 -15.57
C ILE A 270 -54.60 -25.60 -16.44
N ASP A 271 -55.26 -26.56 -15.80
CA ASP A 271 -56.55 -27.12 -16.24
C ASP A 271 -57.24 -27.88 -15.10
#